data_AF-A0A7S2ECR6-F1
#
_entry.id   AF-A0A7S2ECR6-F1
#
_cell.length_a   1.000
_cell.length_b   1.000
_cell.length_c   1.000
_cell.angle_alpha   90.00
_cell.angle_beta   90.00
_cell.angle_gamma   90.00
#
_symmetry.space_group_name_H-M   'P 1'
#
loop_
_entity.id
_entity.type
_entity.pdbx_description
1 polymer ?
#
loop_
_entity_poly.entity_id
_entity_poly.type
_entity_poly.pdbx_seq_one_letter_code
_entity_poly.pdbx_strand_id
1 'polypeptide(L)'
;QGFDGSGKKELQVLDYRQQQHRLLPLLATSYCFFFTGRFVLDRLKDIETRLVQGGGDGGGGEVTKAEVSDVHASSSALKSFMTMTAADGIEECRKACGGHGYLQCSGLPELSGTYLMNPTVEGDNHMLPQQVLKVLLKIVPAVRRDGEAKTAEVYESCDCRYLVPEIA
;
A
#
# COMPACT_ATOMS: atom_id res chain seq x y z
N GLN A 1 -15.75 -11.85 -31.62
CA GLN A 1 -15.55 -12.85 -30.54
C GLN A 1 -14.62 -13.92 -31.07
N GLY A 2 -13.59 -14.27 -30.30
CA GLY A 2 -12.72 -15.39 -30.63
C GLY A 2 -13.36 -16.72 -30.21
N PHE A 3 -13.27 -17.72 -31.07
CA PHE A 3 -13.62 -19.10 -30.73
C PHE A 3 -12.36 -19.84 -30.29
N ASP A 4 -12.54 -20.93 -29.54
CA ASP A 4 -11.45 -21.86 -29.26
C ASP A 4 -10.89 -22.48 -30.55
N GLY A 5 -9.77 -23.21 -30.45
CA GLY A 5 -9.14 -23.86 -31.61
C GLY A 5 -10.03 -24.88 -32.34
N SER A 6 -11.19 -25.26 -31.75
CA SER A 6 -12.18 -26.14 -32.37
C SER A 6 -13.26 -25.38 -33.15
N GLY A 7 -13.37 -24.06 -32.98
CA GLY A 7 -14.36 -23.21 -33.62
C GLY A 7 -15.79 -23.38 -33.10
N LYS A 8 -16.00 -24.21 -32.07
CA LYS A 8 -17.34 -24.58 -31.58
C LYS A 8 -17.76 -23.83 -30.31
N LYS A 9 -16.81 -23.33 -29.52
CA LYS A 9 -17.08 -22.66 -28.25
C LYS A 9 -16.46 -21.27 -28.25
N GLU A 10 -17.21 -20.29 -27.78
CA GLU A 10 -16.66 -18.97 -27.52
C GLU A 10 -15.62 -19.02 -26.41
N LEU A 11 -14.51 -18.32 -26.62
CA LEU A 11 -13.44 -18.22 -25.64
C LEU A 11 -13.91 -17.41 -24.42
N GLN A 12 -13.58 -17.86 -23.21
CA GLN A 12 -13.92 -17.10 -22.01
C GLN A 12 -13.18 -15.76 -22.00
N VAL A 13 -13.83 -14.71 -21.50
CA VAL A 13 -13.24 -13.36 -21.47
C VAL A 13 -11.91 -13.33 -20.70
N LEU A 14 -11.76 -14.17 -19.67
CA LEU A 14 -10.53 -14.28 -18.88
C LEU A 14 -9.37 -14.98 -19.61
N ASP A 15 -9.63 -15.72 -20.68
CA ASP A 15 -8.57 -16.39 -21.45
C ASP A 15 -7.84 -15.42 -22.39
N TYR A 16 -8.40 -14.24 -22.65
CA TYR A 16 -7.73 -13.22 -23.44
C TYR A 16 -6.59 -12.59 -22.64
N ARG A 17 -5.39 -12.57 -23.23
CA ARG A 17 -4.18 -11.98 -22.62
C ARG A 17 -4.37 -10.54 -22.17
N GLN A 18 -5.12 -9.74 -22.92
CA GLN A 18 -5.44 -8.36 -22.54
C GLN A 18 -6.30 -8.30 -21.27
N GLN A 19 -7.29 -9.18 -21.12
CA GLN A 19 -8.10 -9.24 -19.91
C GLN A 19 -7.26 -9.69 -18.70
N GLN A 20 -6.38 -10.68 -18.89
CA GLN A 20 -5.44 -11.12 -17.85
C GLN A 20 -4.51 -10.01 -17.41
N HIS A 21 -3.95 -9.25 -18.35
CA HIS A 21 -3.06 -8.12 -18.06
C HIS A 21 -3.77 -7.00 -17.28
N ARG A 22 -5.08 -6.83 -17.48
CA ARG A 22 -5.87 -5.85 -16.73
C ARG A 22 -6.19 -6.31 -15.31
N LEU A 23 -6.55 -7.58 -15.13
CA LEU A 23 -7.08 -8.08 -13.84
C LEU A 23 -6.04 -8.75 -12.94
N LEU A 24 -5.13 -9.56 -13.49
CA LEU A 24 -4.18 -10.32 -12.69
C LEU A 24 -3.19 -9.44 -11.91
N PRO A 25 -2.68 -8.31 -12.46
CA PRO A 25 -1.87 -7.39 -11.68
C PRO A 25 -2.64 -6.70 -10.55
N LEU A 26 -3.93 -6.40 -10.75
CA LEU A 26 -4.79 -5.84 -9.70
C LEU A 26 -5.03 -6.85 -8.58
N LEU A 27 -5.22 -8.13 -8.95
CA LEU A 27 -5.31 -9.22 -7.99
C LEU A 27 -4.01 -9.36 -7.19
N ALA A 28 -2.85 -9.37 -7.85
CA ALA A 28 -1.57 -9.41 -7.14
C ALA A 28 -1.39 -8.20 -6.22
N THR A 29 -1.72 -7.00 -6.71
CA THR A 29 -1.65 -5.75 -5.95
C THR A 29 -2.52 -5.78 -4.71
N SER A 30 -3.73 -6.36 -4.76
CA SER A 30 -4.62 -6.44 -3.59
C SER A 30 -4.02 -7.28 -2.46
N TYR A 31 -3.35 -8.40 -2.79
CA TYR A 31 -2.62 -9.20 -1.81
C TYR A 31 -1.40 -8.46 -1.26
N CYS A 32 -0.64 -7.78 -2.12
CA CYS A 32 0.49 -6.95 -1.67
C CYS A 32 0.02 -5.88 -0.68
N PHE A 33 -1.10 -5.21 -0.96
CA PHE A 33 -1.68 -4.20 -0.08
C PHE A 33 -2.18 -4.78 1.23
N PHE A 34 -2.81 -5.95 1.18
CA PHE A 34 -3.27 -6.64 2.39
C PHE A 34 -2.11 -6.94 3.35
N PHE A 35 -1.03 -7.53 2.86
CA PHE A 35 0.12 -7.86 3.71
C PHE A 35 0.87 -6.62 4.19
N THR A 36 1.10 -5.64 3.30
CA THR A 36 1.78 -4.39 3.65
C THR A 36 0.97 -3.59 4.68
N GLY A 37 -0.35 -3.51 4.50
CA GLY A 37 -1.24 -2.80 5.42
C GLY A 37 -1.27 -3.46 6.80
N ARG A 38 -1.36 -4.80 6.85
CA ARG A 38 -1.28 -5.54 8.12
C ARG A 38 0.04 -5.28 8.85
N PHE A 39 1.14 -5.32 8.11
CA PHE A 39 2.46 -5.05 8.64
C PHE A 39 2.56 -3.65 9.27
N VAL A 40 2.11 -2.60 8.56
CA VAL A 40 2.12 -1.23 9.09
C VAL A 40 1.25 -1.11 10.33
N LEU A 41 0.07 -1.74 10.34
CA LEU A 41 -0.82 -1.73 11.51
C LEU A 41 -0.16 -2.40 12.72
N ASP A 42 0.53 -3.51 12.53
CA ASP A 42 1.23 -4.21 13.61
C ASP A 42 2.39 -3.36 14.16
N ARG A 43 3.12 -2.64 13.30
CA ARG A 43 4.13 -1.65 13.74
C ARG A 43 3.53 -0.51 14.54
N LEU A 44 2.41 0.03 14.08
CA LEU A 44 1.74 1.15 14.72
C LEU A 44 1.25 0.77 16.12
N LYS A 45 0.70 -0.44 16.27
CA LYS A 45 0.29 -1.01 17.57
C LYS A 45 1.46 -1.26 18.51
N ASP A 46 2.60 -1.73 18.00
CA ASP A 46 3.81 -1.92 18.82
C ASP A 46 4.32 -0.57 19.37
N ILE A 47 4.40 0.45 18.52
CA ILE A 47 4.78 1.81 18.93
C ILE A 47 3.78 2.36 19.94
N GLU A 48 2.48 2.22 19.69
CA GLU A 48 1.42 2.66 20.62
C GLU A 48 1.53 1.95 21.98
N THR A 49 1.77 0.63 21.98
CA THR A 49 1.93 -0.16 23.20
C THR A 49 3.13 0.32 24.02
N ARG A 50 4.28 0.55 23.37
CA ARG A 50 5.49 1.06 24.03
C ARG A 50 5.33 2.50 24.53
N LEU A 51 4.54 3.34 23.84
CA LEU A 51 4.21 4.69 24.30
C LEU A 51 3.31 4.67 25.55
N VAL A 52 2.30 3.79 25.59
CA VAL A 52 1.35 3.68 26.70
C VAL A 52 1.97 3.05 27.94
N GLN A 53 2.86 2.06 27.78
CA GLN A 53 3.52 1.39 28.90
C GLN A 53 4.50 2.29 29.65
N GLY A 54 4.93 3.41 29.02
CA GLY A 54 5.86 4.37 29.60
C GLY A 54 7.28 3.79 29.70
N GLY A 55 8.29 4.58 29.38
CA GLY A 55 9.70 4.16 29.41
C GLY A 55 10.27 3.89 30.83
N GLY A 56 9.54 3.19 31.69
CA GLY A 56 9.97 2.77 33.02
C GLY A 56 9.87 1.25 33.18
N ASP A 57 11.03 0.60 33.37
CA ASP A 57 11.30 -0.78 33.85
C ASP A 57 10.53 -1.97 33.24
N GLY A 58 9.58 -1.74 32.33
CA GLY A 58 8.70 -2.75 31.74
C GLY A 58 9.13 -3.24 30.37
N GLY A 59 10.43 -3.50 30.13
CA GLY A 59 10.93 -4.27 28.98
C GLY A 59 10.70 -3.73 27.55
N GLY A 60 9.87 -2.71 27.35
CA GLY A 60 9.66 -2.04 26.06
C GLY A 60 10.69 -0.93 25.84
N GLY A 61 11.52 -1.06 24.80
CA GLY A 61 12.53 -0.05 24.47
C GLY A 61 11.94 1.34 24.19
N GLU A 62 12.72 2.40 24.48
CA GLU A 62 12.32 3.80 24.28
C GLU A 62 11.85 4.05 22.84
N VAL A 63 10.70 4.69 22.68
CA VAL A 63 10.17 5.07 21.35
C VAL A 63 10.90 6.33 20.88
N THR A 64 11.69 6.18 19.82
CA THR A 64 12.48 7.28 19.28
C THR A 64 11.65 8.18 18.37
N LYS A 65 12.08 9.44 18.24
CA LYS A 65 11.50 10.38 17.26
C LYS A 65 11.69 9.90 15.81
N ALA A 66 12.74 9.13 15.54
CA ALA A 66 13.00 8.54 14.23
C ALA A 66 11.92 7.52 13.87
N GLU A 67 11.58 6.60 14.78
CA GLU A 67 10.51 5.61 14.59
C GLU A 67 9.15 6.25 14.35
N VAL A 68 8.79 7.26 15.14
CA VAL A 68 7.50 7.97 14.97
C VAL A 68 7.46 8.72 13.63
N SER A 69 8.58 9.36 13.24
CA SER A 69 8.67 10.05 11.96
C SER A 69 8.62 9.09 10.78
N ASP A 70 9.21 7.90 10.92
CA ASP A 70 9.22 6.87 9.89
C ASP A 70 7.83 6.25 9.70
N VAL A 71 7.19 5.77 10.77
CA VAL A 71 5.86 5.17 10.68
C VAL A 71 4.83 6.16 10.14
N HIS A 72 4.95 7.44 10.48
CA HIS A 72 4.13 8.51 9.90
C HIS A 72 4.39 8.67 8.40
N ALA A 73 5.65 8.80 7.97
CA ALA A 73 5.96 8.91 6.54
C ALA A 73 5.53 7.68 5.74
N SER A 74 5.81 6.48 6.25
CA SER A 74 5.45 5.20 5.62
C SER A 74 3.93 5.05 5.51
N SER A 75 3.18 5.32 6.59
CA SER A 75 1.71 5.27 6.55
C SER A 75 1.10 6.32 5.62
N SER A 76 1.63 7.55 5.61
CA SER A 76 1.20 8.60 4.66
C SER A 76 1.45 8.22 3.20
N ALA A 77 2.63 7.67 2.90
CA ALA A 77 2.97 7.20 1.55
C ALA A 77 2.01 6.09 1.10
N LEU A 78 1.85 5.06 1.93
CA LEU A 78 1.04 3.89 1.62
C LEU A 78 -0.44 4.24 1.53
N LYS A 79 -0.97 5.09 2.42
CA LYS A 79 -2.34 5.61 2.30
C LYS A 79 -2.53 6.26 0.94
N SER A 80 -1.67 7.20 0.56
CA SER A 80 -1.82 7.92 -0.71
C SER A 80 -1.75 6.97 -1.93
N PHE A 81 -0.78 6.07 -1.95
CA PHE A 81 -0.55 5.15 -3.05
C PHE A 81 -1.63 4.08 -3.15
N MET A 82 -1.92 3.39 -2.05
CA MET A 82 -2.88 2.27 -2.02
C MET A 82 -4.29 2.74 -2.30
N THR A 83 -4.72 3.88 -1.73
CA THR A 83 -6.08 4.38 -1.95
C THR A 83 -6.29 4.84 -3.38
N MET A 84 -5.32 5.50 -4.00
CA MET A 84 -5.44 5.88 -5.41
C MET A 84 -5.44 4.63 -6.31
N THR A 85 -4.49 3.71 -6.11
CA THR A 85 -4.39 2.48 -6.90
C THR A 85 -5.64 1.61 -6.79
N ALA A 86 -6.24 1.51 -5.61
CA ALA A 86 -7.46 0.75 -5.41
C ALA A 86 -8.68 1.43 -6.05
N ALA A 87 -8.79 2.76 -6.00
CA ALA A 87 -9.86 3.49 -6.68
C ALA A 87 -9.80 3.25 -8.20
N ASP A 88 -8.60 3.36 -8.78
CA ASP A 88 -8.37 3.08 -10.20
C ASP A 88 -8.64 1.60 -10.53
N GLY A 89 -8.22 0.69 -9.66
CA GLY A 89 -8.44 -0.75 -9.81
C GLY A 89 -9.91 -1.16 -9.77
N ILE A 90 -10.73 -0.54 -8.91
CA ILE A 90 -12.18 -0.76 -8.86
C ILE A 90 -12.83 -0.37 -10.19
N GLU A 91 -12.47 0.81 -10.72
CA GLU A 91 -13.00 1.28 -12.00
C GLU A 91 -12.51 0.41 -13.17
N GLU A 92 -11.29 -0.10 -13.10
CA GLU A 92 -10.75 -1.02 -14.10
C GLU A 92 -11.48 -2.36 -14.11
N CYS A 93 -11.78 -2.93 -12.93
CA CYS A 93 -12.64 -4.10 -12.76
C CYS A 93 -14.03 -3.85 -13.35
N ARG A 94 -14.62 -2.68 -13.11
CA ARG A 94 -15.92 -2.28 -13.67
C ARG A 94 -15.90 -2.29 -15.19
N LYS A 95 -14.89 -1.70 -15.80
CA LYS A 95 -14.69 -1.70 -17.26
C LYS A 95 -14.44 -3.11 -17.81
N ALA A 96 -13.74 -3.96 -17.05
CA ALA A 96 -13.44 -5.34 -17.44
C ALA A 96 -14.69 -6.23 -17.53
N CYS A 97 -15.78 -5.89 -16.83
CA CYS A 97 -17.09 -6.54 -16.92
C CYS A 97 -17.95 -6.04 -18.10
N GLY A 98 -17.43 -5.14 -18.94
CA GLY A 98 -18.17 -4.57 -20.07
C GLY A 98 -19.43 -3.83 -19.64
N GLY A 99 -20.49 -3.89 -20.46
CA GLY A 99 -21.76 -3.20 -20.17
C GLY A 99 -22.42 -3.66 -18.87
N HIS A 100 -22.26 -4.93 -18.50
CA HIS A 100 -22.83 -5.46 -17.24
C HIS A 100 -22.16 -4.89 -16.00
N GLY A 101 -20.90 -4.45 -16.08
CA GLY A 101 -20.23 -3.73 -14.99
C GLY A 101 -20.84 -2.35 -14.69
N TYR A 102 -21.63 -1.77 -15.61
CA TYR A 102 -22.35 -0.52 -15.34
C TYR A 102 -23.62 -0.74 -14.50
N LEU A 103 -24.17 -1.94 -14.49
CA LEU A 103 -25.40 -2.24 -13.77
C LEU A 103 -25.12 -2.24 -12.26
N GLN A 104 -26.05 -1.69 -11.47
CA GLN A 104 -25.95 -1.69 -10.00
C GLN A 104 -25.88 -3.12 -9.43
N CYS A 105 -26.50 -4.10 -10.09
CA CYS A 105 -26.43 -5.50 -9.67
C CYS A 105 -25.01 -6.11 -9.75
N SER A 106 -24.07 -5.47 -10.45
CA SER A 106 -22.65 -5.88 -10.41
C SER A 106 -21.95 -5.49 -9.11
N GLY A 107 -22.51 -4.55 -8.32
CA GLY A 107 -21.93 -4.01 -7.09
C GLY A 107 -20.74 -3.06 -7.28
N LEU A 108 -20.14 -3.02 -8.47
CA LEU A 108 -18.94 -2.22 -8.76
C LEU A 108 -19.19 -0.70 -8.76
N PRO A 109 -20.33 -0.18 -9.27
CA PRO A 109 -20.63 1.25 -9.17
C PRO A 109 -20.77 1.73 -7.71
N GLU A 110 -21.46 0.96 -6.87
CA GLU A 110 -21.63 1.27 -5.45
C GLU A 110 -20.30 1.19 -4.68
N LEU A 111 -19.50 0.15 -4.94
CA LEU A 111 -18.16 0.01 -4.40
C LEU A 111 -17.28 1.22 -4.77
N SER A 112 -17.30 1.64 -6.04
CA SER A 112 -16.56 2.83 -6.46
C SER A 112 -17.05 4.09 -5.74
N GLY A 113 -18.36 4.29 -5.64
CA GLY A 113 -18.94 5.47 -5.00
C GLY A 113 -18.59 5.58 -3.51
N THR A 114 -18.60 4.46 -2.80
CA THR A 114 -18.26 4.40 -1.37
C THR A 114 -16.76 4.49 -1.11
N TYR A 115 -15.93 3.98 -2.02
CA TYR A 115 -14.47 3.97 -1.85
C TYR A 115 -13.81 5.33 -2.10
N LEU A 116 -14.37 6.16 -2.99
CA LEU A 116 -13.75 7.42 -3.44
C LEU A 116 -13.53 8.48 -2.34
N MET A 117 -14.09 8.30 -1.15
CA MET A 117 -13.74 9.15 0.00
C MET A 117 -12.32 8.89 0.53
N ASN A 118 -11.80 7.67 0.38
CA ASN A 118 -10.53 7.24 0.98
C ASN A 118 -9.31 8.04 0.51
N PRO A 119 -9.19 8.43 -0.77
CA PRO A 119 -8.14 9.36 -1.22
C PRO A 119 -8.17 10.75 -0.56
N THR A 120 -9.29 11.17 0.03
CA THR A 120 -9.47 12.54 0.56
C THR A 120 -9.42 12.58 2.09
N VAL A 121 -10.09 11.65 2.76
CA VAL A 121 -10.14 11.61 4.23
C VAL A 121 -8.79 11.19 4.82
N GLU A 122 -8.55 11.51 6.09
CA GLU A 122 -7.30 11.22 6.82
C GLU A 122 -6.02 11.80 6.17
N GLY A 123 -6.20 12.85 5.37
CA GLY A 123 -5.14 13.56 4.67
C GLY A 123 -5.26 13.40 3.16
N ASP A 124 -5.38 14.52 2.44
CA ASP A 124 -5.52 14.51 0.99
C ASP A 124 -4.31 13.87 0.29
N ASN A 125 -4.57 13.05 -0.75
CA ASN A 125 -3.53 12.32 -1.47
C ASN A 125 -2.53 13.22 -2.23
N HIS A 126 -2.82 14.51 -2.49
CA HIS A 126 -1.83 15.46 -3.02
C HIS A 126 -0.99 16.11 -1.91
N MET A 127 -1.47 16.07 -0.67
CA MET A 127 -0.78 16.65 0.49
C MET A 127 0.13 15.63 1.19
N LEU A 128 -0.33 14.40 1.39
CA LEU A 128 0.42 13.37 2.11
C LEU A 128 1.81 13.06 1.52
N PRO A 129 2.00 12.96 0.20
CA PRO A 129 3.34 12.76 -0.38
C PRO A 129 4.34 13.85 -0.01
N GLN A 130 3.86 15.07 0.28
CA GLN A 130 4.73 16.17 0.73
C GLN A 130 5.28 15.94 2.15
N GLN A 131 4.53 15.24 3.01
CA GLN A 131 5.00 14.86 4.35
C GLN A 131 6.13 13.83 4.25
N VAL A 132 5.98 12.86 3.36
CA VAL A 132 7.01 11.86 3.04
C VAL A 132 8.27 12.55 2.50
N LEU A 133 8.10 13.47 1.55
CA LEU A 133 9.21 14.22 0.95
C LEU A 133 10.01 14.99 2.02
N LYS A 134 9.34 15.61 3.00
CA LYS A 134 10.01 16.34 4.09
C LYS A 134 10.89 15.43 4.95
N VAL A 135 10.52 14.16 5.12
CA VAL A 135 11.33 13.17 5.85
C VAL A 135 12.52 12.74 4.98
N LEU A 136 12.28 12.39 3.72
CA LEU A 136 13.35 12.01 2.78
C LEU A 136 14.40 13.12 2.59
N LEU A 137 13.97 14.38 2.50
CA LEU A 137 14.86 15.54 2.40
C LEU A 137 15.71 15.79 3.65
N LYS A 138 15.36 15.20 4.80
CA LYS A 138 16.22 15.21 6.01
C LYS A 138 17.20 14.05 6.01
N ILE A 139 16.76 12.88 5.53
CA ILE A 139 17.57 11.65 5.50
C ILE A 139 18.71 11.77 4.48
N VAL A 140 18.42 12.20 3.24
CA VAL A 140 19.42 12.25 2.16
C VAL A 140 20.67 13.06 2.51
N PRO A 141 20.57 14.29 3.07
CA PRO A 141 21.75 15.03 3.51
C PRO A 141 22.47 14.39 4.70
N ALA A 142 21.74 13.74 5.63
CA ALA A 142 22.32 13.05 6.77
C ALA A 142 23.19 11.87 6.31
N VAL A 143 22.69 11.05 5.39
CA VAL A 143 23.46 9.95 4.76
C VAL A 143 24.73 10.49 4.10
N ARG A 144 24.63 11.62 3.39
CA ARG A 144 25.78 12.22 2.70
C ARG A 144 26.85 12.78 3.66
N ARG A 145 26.43 13.32 4.81
CA ARG A 145 27.34 13.94 5.79
C ARG A 145 27.94 12.92 6.74
N ASP A 146 27.11 12.04 7.28
CA ASP A 146 27.43 11.17 8.42
C ASP A 146 27.76 9.73 7.98
N GLY A 147 27.55 9.41 6.69
CA GLY A 147 27.73 8.09 6.12
C GLY A 147 26.49 7.20 6.25
N GLU A 148 26.40 6.19 5.39
CA GLU A 148 25.27 5.26 5.36
C GLU A 148 25.10 4.48 6.66
N ALA A 149 26.20 3.94 7.22
CA ALA A 149 26.17 3.11 8.42
C ALA A 149 25.53 3.82 9.63
N LYS A 150 25.94 5.06 9.92
CA LYS A 150 25.39 5.84 11.04
C LYS A 150 23.92 6.20 10.86
N THR A 151 23.49 6.46 9.63
CA THR A 151 22.08 6.76 9.37
C THR A 151 21.24 5.49 9.42
N ALA A 152 21.78 4.37 8.93
CA ALA A 152 21.13 3.07 9.00
C ALA A 152 20.90 2.61 10.46
N GLU A 153 21.85 2.85 11.37
CA GLU A 153 21.68 2.57 12.81
C GLU A 153 20.46 3.33 13.40
N VAL A 154 20.24 4.58 13.01
CA VAL A 154 19.12 5.40 13.50
C VAL A 154 17.77 4.89 13.00
N TYR A 155 17.74 4.25 11.83
CA TYR A 155 16.55 3.71 11.18
C TYR A 155 16.51 2.17 11.21
N GLU A 156 17.34 1.52 12.03
CA GLU A 156 17.43 0.05 12.09
C GLU A 156 16.09 -0.59 12.48
N SER A 157 15.39 0.02 13.45
CA SER A 157 14.04 -0.36 13.86
C SER A 157 12.96 -0.13 12.78
N CYS A 158 13.29 0.65 11.75
CA CYS A 158 12.44 0.99 10.62
C CYS A 158 12.77 0.17 9.36
N ASP A 159 13.82 -0.65 9.41
CA ASP A 159 14.29 -1.43 8.27
C ASP A 159 13.26 -2.49 7.88
N CYS A 160 12.97 -2.60 6.58
CA CYS A 160 12.02 -3.55 6.03
C CYS A 160 12.69 -4.85 5.54
N ARG A 161 13.98 -5.07 5.82
CA ARG A 161 14.74 -6.28 5.41
C ARG A 161 14.10 -7.61 5.79
N TYR A 162 13.31 -7.68 6.87
CA TYR A 162 12.58 -8.91 7.22
C TYR A 162 11.37 -9.21 6.32
N LEU A 163 10.96 -8.29 5.42
CA LEU A 163 9.87 -8.54 4.47
C LEU A 163 10.25 -9.57 3.39
N VAL A 164 11.55 -9.83 3.21
CA VAL A 164 12.01 -10.93 2.36
C VAL A 164 13.10 -11.70 3.11
N PRO A 165 12.73 -12.61 4.01
CA PRO A 165 13.68 -13.40 4.79
C PRO A 165 14.67 -14.21 3.93
N GLU A 166 14.33 -14.44 2.65
CA GLU A 166 15.02 -15.33 1.71
C GLU A 166 15.92 -14.61 0.68
N ILE A 167 16.14 -13.29 0.77
CA ILE A 167 17.11 -12.55 -0.08
C ILE A 167 18.35 -12.11 0.74
N ALA A 168 18.71 -12.87 1.78
CA ALA A 168 19.96 -12.71 2.52
C ALA A 168 20.77 -14.01 2.49
#